data_AF-A0A7S4ICI5-F1
#
_entry.id   AF-A0A7S4ICI5-F1
#
_cell.length_a   1.000
_cell.length_b   1.000
_cell.length_c   1.000
_cell.angle_alpha   90.00
_cell.angle_beta   90.00
_cell.angle_gamma   90.00
#
_symmetry.space_group_name_H-M   'P 1'
#
loop_
_entity.id
_entity.type
_entity.pdbx_description
1 polymer ?
#
loop_
_entity_poly.entity_id
_entity_poly.type
_entity_poly.pdbx_seq_one_letter_code
_entity_poly.pdbx_strand_id
1 'polypeptide(L)'
;CFRECTEEGLAAILPASIKYTRIYRAFMDRTISFYEIRDLEPILGSSKERAALVVGGNGFSTDSGSPTWIISRDINKTELKTIGNAMKRFSYLEALKEKLPSVRRVLDTLHHFLSDEGLKGLHKVQTSLEQLSKLFSERDYDNETLQELNSTYYQLTKDIDPCFLSLSPELFEEIPKSKETLEWLRTIPDEVEFTSSIELAMGKSEMEVPTALWEEEPGKPGRVSETKLSMLTTVRRYLYSLIYRPELLFDRFKDLVDILRALRPSDDIIQCLMVSTEHIEPLIELLDDNKRRAAPERLQRLLRLNAVWRCSNNQISDSSEPDARDAIGEVWLEWKETSGGKEQSKQQNISELMDFQSTLVLGSSSLSSKQEGQNIVERFVQQFGWIKNLWHSLSQLHAIGHFDFRTFSYEFPIATDEEEVRKIAIKTSNLLDEWMLQVQKVREQNYFLNFFGMRHLWFLTSVLDEETVLSEADQEHELRNMLSLVNQEEAANPEALQEFIERLRGSWKKSSRTALETLHLCATAITAALTPVGFRCREIKIDESQPVDLPVVTIICAESPDRIYDHIISAYVRVGYAPEH
;
A
#
# COMPACT_ATOMS: atom_id res chain seq x y z
N CYS A 1 36.73 10.12 -46.91
CA CYS A 1 37.29 11.48 -46.91
C CYS A 1 36.18 12.51 -46.97
N PHE A 2 35.56 12.81 -45.83
CA PHE A 2 34.59 13.91 -45.71
C PHE A 2 34.78 14.48 -44.30
N ARG A 3 35.52 15.59 -44.18
CA ARG A 3 35.46 16.44 -43.00
C ARG A 3 35.78 17.88 -43.39
N GLU A 4 34.86 18.73 -42.96
CA GLU A 4 34.94 20.19 -42.81
C GLU A 4 35.21 21.01 -44.07
N CYS A 5 34.18 21.72 -44.55
CA CYS A 5 34.34 23.08 -45.05
C CYS A 5 33.02 23.87 -44.94
N THR A 6 33.18 25.12 -44.53
CA THR A 6 32.20 26.12 -44.12
C THR A 6 31.47 26.79 -45.29
N GLU A 7 30.52 27.67 -44.94
CA GLU A 7 29.40 28.21 -45.73
C GLU A 7 29.69 28.92 -47.07
N GLU A 8 30.94 29.02 -47.52
CA GLU A 8 31.30 29.56 -48.85
C GLU A 8 31.81 28.49 -49.84
N GLY A 9 31.82 27.21 -49.46
CA GLY A 9 32.45 26.10 -50.18
C GLY A 9 31.58 25.31 -51.18
N LEU A 10 30.76 25.95 -52.02
CA LEU A 10 30.07 25.26 -53.13
C LEU A 10 31.05 24.72 -54.21
N ALA A 11 32.34 25.03 -54.11
CA ALA A 11 33.35 24.78 -55.13
C ALA A 11 34.32 23.62 -54.85
N ALA A 12 34.21 22.87 -53.74
CA ALA A 12 35.28 21.93 -53.38
C ALA A 12 34.85 20.59 -52.78
N ILE A 13 33.77 19.95 -53.27
CA ILE A 13 33.64 18.47 -53.18
C ILE A 13 32.93 17.94 -54.44
N LEU A 14 33.64 17.97 -55.57
CA LEU A 14 33.29 17.18 -56.76
C LEU A 14 34.33 16.06 -56.89
N PRO A 15 34.14 14.87 -56.29
CA PRO A 15 34.74 13.67 -56.84
C PRO A 15 33.96 13.36 -58.13
N ALA A 16 34.36 14.03 -59.21
CA ALA A 16 33.94 13.75 -60.57
C ALA A 16 34.42 12.33 -60.97
N SER A 17 33.71 11.33 -60.48
CA SER A 17 33.74 10.00 -61.07
C SER A 17 32.52 9.87 -61.97
N ILE A 18 32.69 9.19 -63.11
CA ILE A 18 31.61 8.70 -64.00
C ILE A 18 30.44 8.10 -63.18
N LYS A 19 30.73 7.61 -61.97
CA LYS A 19 29.79 7.10 -60.97
C LYS A 19 28.69 8.10 -60.56
N TYR A 20 28.96 9.39 -60.37
CA TYR A 20 27.94 10.36 -59.92
C TYR A 20 26.92 10.69 -61.01
N THR A 21 27.39 10.99 -62.23
CA THR A 21 26.51 11.21 -63.38
C THR A 21 25.72 9.94 -63.72
N ARG A 22 26.35 8.76 -63.59
CA ARG A 22 25.66 7.47 -63.71
C ARG A 22 24.54 7.33 -62.68
N ILE A 23 24.82 7.60 -61.40
CA ILE A 23 23.81 7.51 -60.32
C ILE A 23 22.67 8.50 -60.57
N TYR A 24 22.99 9.75 -60.93
CA TYR A 24 21.97 10.75 -61.25
C TYR A 24 21.08 10.33 -62.42
N ARG A 25 21.68 9.90 -63.55
CA ARG A 25 20.94 9.38 -64.70
C ARG A 25 20.10 8.15 -64.31
N ALA A 26 20.66 7.23 -63.52
CA ALA A 26 19.94 6.05 -63.05
C ALA A 26 18.73 6.39 -62.15
N PHE A 27 18.80 7.46 -61.35
CA PHE A 27 17.63 7.99 -60.62
C PHE A 27 16.57 8.58 -61.55
N MET A 28 17.00 9.39 -62.53
CA MET A 28 16.09 10.08 -63.45
C MET A 28 15.41 9.10 -64.43
N ASP A 29 16.17 8.13 -64.92
CA ASP A 29 15.71 7.04 -65.80
C ASP A 29 15.01 5.92 -65.01
N ARG A 30 15.02 5.99 -63.67
CA ARG A 30 14.42 5.02 -62.73
C ARG A 30 15.01 3.61 -62.81
N THR A 31 16.24 3.48 -63.28
CA THR A 31 16.96 2.21 -63.45
C THR A 31 17.89 1.88 -62.28
N ILE A 32 18.08 2.80 -61.33
CA ILE A 32 18.89 2.55 -60.13
C ILE A 32 18.31 1.41 -59.29
N SER A 33 19.16 0.48 -58.85
CA SER A 33 18.73 -0.68 -58.07
C SER A 33 18.51 -0.36 -56.59
N PHE A 34 17.76 -1.20 -55.89
CA PHE A 34 17.51 -1.08 -54.45
C PHE A 34 18.78 -1.22 -53.63
N TYR A 35 19.70 -2.10 -54.03
CA TYR A 35 21.02 -2.20 -53.44
C TYR A 35 21.78 -0.86 -53.52
N GLU A 36 21.81 -0.23 -54.69
CA GLU A 36 22.48 1.06 -54.87
C GLU A 36 21.77 2.19 -54.10
N ILE A 37 20.43 2.18 -54.03
CA ILE A 37 19.70 3.18 -53.24
C ILE A 37 20.01 3.03 -51.74
N ARG A 38 20.08 1.81 -51.20
CA ARG A 38 20.41 1.53 -49.80
C ARG A 38 21.79 2.09 -49.43
N ASP A 39 22.80 1.86 -50.26
CA ASP A 39 24.15 2.40 -50.06
C ASP A 39 24.19 3.94 -50.11
N LEU A 40 23.29 4.56 -50.87
CA LEU A 40 23.21 6.00 -51.07
C LEU A 40 22.30 6.70 -50.06
N GLU A 41 21.45 5.99 -49.34
CA GLU A 41 20.48 6.56 -48.40
C GLU A 41 21.13 7.39 -47.27
N PRO A 42 22.20 6.93 -46.61
CA PRO A 42 22.91 7.71 -45.59
C PRO A 42 23.56 8.98 -46.17
N ILE A 43 23.90 8.97 -47.47
CA ILE A 43 24.62 10.04 -48.18
C ILE A 43 23.66 11.05 -48.82
N LEU A 44 22.47 10.62 -49.23
CA LEU A 44 21.45 11.46 -49.87
C LEU A 44 20.30 11.80 -48.90
N GLY A 45 20.51 11.57 -47.61
CA GLY A 45 19.56 11.88 -46.55
C GLY A 45 19.30 13.39 -46.44
N SER A 46 20.33 14.23 -46.61
CA SER A 46 20.18 15.68 -46.51
C SER A 46 19.73 16.35 -47.82
N SER A 47 19.00 17.46 -47.70
CA SER A 47 18.61 18.25 -48.87
C SER A 47 19.81 18.90 -49.58
N LYS A 48 20.93 19.11 -48.86
CA LYS A 48 22.16 19.71 -49.41
C LYS A 48 22.89 18.73 -50.32
N GLU A 49 23.02 17.48 -49.90
CA GLU A 49 23.67 16.41 -50.70
C GLU A 49 22.84 16.04 -51.93
N ARG A 50 21.51 15.99 -51.81
CA ARG A 50 20.64 15.82 -52.98
C ARG A 50 20.75 16.98 -53.98
N ALA A 51 20.89 18.22 -53.50
CA ALA A 51 21.11 19.38 -54.37
C ALA A 51 22.47 19.30 -55.08
N ALA A 52 23.52 18.85 -54.39
CA ALA A 52 24.83 18.61 -54.99
C ALA A 52 24.76 17.54 -56.10
N LEU A 53 24.00 16.46 -55.89
CA LEU A 53 23.78 15.41 -56.91
C LEU A 53 23.06 15.96 -58.16
N VAL A 54 22.02 16.78 -57.99
CA VAL A 54 21.26 17.38 -59.12
C VAL A 54 22.12 18.38 -59.90
N VAL A 55 22.86 19.24 -59.21
CA VAL A 55 23.75 20.24 -59.85
C VAL A 55 24.90 19.54 -60.60
N GLY A 56 25.53 18.55 -59.97
CA GLY A 56 26.61 17.78 -60.59
C GLY A 56 26.12 16.89 -61.75
N GLY A 57 24.95 16.27 -61.62
CA GLY A 57 24.40 15.38 -62.64
C GLY A 57 24.01 16.09 -63.94
N ASN A 58 23.39 17.27 -63.85
CA ASN A 58 23.00 18.08 -65.01
C ASN A 58 24.17 18.84 -65.65
N GLY A 59 25.20 19.19 -64.86
CA GLY A 59 26.32 20.00 -65.34
C GLY A 59 27.36 19.26 -66.18
N PHE A 60 27.32 17.92 -66.27
CA PHE A 60 28.35 17.12 -66.94
C PHE A 60 27.98 16.80 -68.41
N SER A 61 28.75 17.32 -69.38
CA SER A 61 28.63 16.97 -70.81
C SER A 61 29.89 16.29 -71.34
N THR A 62 29.69 15.28 -72.20
CA THR A 62 30.74 14.57 -72.94
C THR A 62 30.72 14.86 -74.45
N ASP A 63 29.81 15.72 -74.91
CA ASP A 63 29.50 15.90 -76.33
C ASP A 63 30.64 16.60 -77.10
N SER A 64 31.57 17.23 -76.38
CA SER A 64 32.74 17.95 -76.93
C SER A 64 34.02 17.11 -77.06
N GLY A 65 33.96 15.78 -76.90
CA GLY A 65 35.16 14.90 -76.95
C GLY A 65 36.13 15.08 -75.77
N SER A 66 35.81 16.00 -74.85
CA SER A 66 36.47 16.23 -73.57
C SER A 66 35.40 16.53 -72.52
N PRO A 67 35.48 15.96 -71.30
CA PRO A 67 34.48 16.15 -70.26
C PRO A 67 34.46 17.63 -69.82
N THR A 68 33.35 18.32 -70.07
CA THR A 68 33.17 19.73 -69.67
C THR A 68 32.05 19.84 -68.62
N TRP A 69 32.30 20.70 -67.61
CA TRP A 69 31.36 20.97 -66.52
C TRP A 69 30.73 22.35 -66.70
N ILE A 70 29.41 22.39 -66.89
CA ILE A 70 28.61 23.60 -66.90
C ILE A 70 27.91 23.69 -65.54
N ILE A 71 28.46 24.49 -64.63
CA ILE A 71 27.85 24.71 -63.32
C ILE A 71 26.67 25.66 -63.51
N SER A 72 25.46 25.12 -63.61
CA SER A 72 24.23 25.91 -63.49
C SER A 72 24.08 26.41 -62.05
N ARG A 73 23.81 27.71 -61.87
CA ARG A 73 23.50 28.29 -60.55
C ARG A 73 22.07 27.96 -60.10
N ASP A 74 21.20 27.55 -61.02
CA ASP A 74 19.81 27.23 -60.72
C ASP A 74 19.63 25.72 -60.51
N ILE A 75 19.29 25.34 -59.27
CA ILE A 75 18.93 23.96 -58.90
C ILE A 75 17.52 23.68 -59.42
N ASN A 76 17.37 22.62 -60.21
CA ASN A 76 16.06 22.14 -60.62
C ASN A 76 15.30 21.57 -59.41
N LYS A 77 14.42 22.39 -58.82
CA LYS A 77 13.61 22.03 -57.64
C LYS A 77 12.68 20.84 -57.89
N THR A 78 12.31 20.56 -59.14
CA THR A 78 11.43 19.43 -59.46
C THR A 78 12.18 18.10 -59.35
N GLU A 79 13.38 18.01 -59.91
CA GLU A 79 14.26 16.83 -59.83
C GLU A 79 14.69 16.55 -58.39
N LEU A 80 15.01 17.60 -57.64
CA LEU A 80 15.32 17.50 -56.21
C LEU A 80 14.16 16.87 -55.41
N LYS A 81 12.92 17.28 -55.70
CA LYS A 81 11.71 16.70 -55.08
C LYS A 81 11.49 15.25 -55.54
N THR A 82 11.74 14.93 -56.80
CA THR A 82 11.61 13.57 -57.34
C THR A 82 12.54 12.61 -56.62
N ILE A 83 13.84 12.95 -56.52
CA ILE A 83 14.82 12.15 -55.79
C ILE A 83 14.43 12.07 -54.30
N GLY A 84 14.08 13.21 -53.67
CA GLY A 84 13.66 13.21 -52.28
C GLY A 84 12.43 12.33 -51.99
N ASN A 85 11.43 12.31 -52.88
CA ASN A 85 10.25 11.45 -52.74
C ASN A 85 10.58 9.97 -53.00
N ALA A 86 11.44 9.68 -53.97
CA ALA A 86 11.94 8.32 -54.23
C ALA A 86 12.66 7.75 -53.00
N MET A 87 13.57 8.54 -52.39
CA MET A 87 14.27 8.15 -51.17
C MET A 87 13.30 7.90 -50.03
N LYS A 88 12.36 8.82 -49.76
CA LYS A 88 11.35 8.64 -48.69
C LYS A 88 10.50 7.37 -48.87
N ARG A 89 10.09 7.08 -50.11
CA ARG A 89 9.32 5.87 -50.44
C ARG A 89 10.15 4.61 -50.25
N PHE A 90 11.43 4.65 -50.64
CA PHE A 90 12.35 3.54 -50.44
C PHE A 90 12.60 3.29 -48.96
N SER A 91 12.95 4.30 -48.17
CA SER A 91 13.16 4.17 -46.72
C SER A 91 11.90 3.62 -46.02
N TYR A 92 10.71 4.05 -46.45
CA TYR A 92 9.45 3.49 -45.93
C TYR A 92 9.28 2.01 -46.30
N LEU A 93 9.54 1.63 -47.56
CA LEU A 93 9.46 0.24 -48.02
C LEU A 93 10.46 -0.65 -47.28
N GLU A 94 11.68 -0.17 -47.07
CA GLU A 94 12.74 -0.88 -46.35
C GLU A 94 12.37 -1.09 -44.88
N ALA A 95 11.93 -0.03 -44.19
CA ALA A 95 11.44 -0.14 -42.81
C ALA A 95 10.23 -1.09 -42.70
N LEU A 96 9.33 -1.07 -43.69
CA LEU A 96 8.20 -1.98 -43.77
C LEU A 96 8.63 -3.42 -44.00
N LYS A 97 9.65 -3.67 -44.84
CA LYS A 97 10.22 -5.01 -45.06
C LYS A 97 10.80 -5.57 -43.77
N GLU A 98 11.55 -4.76 -43.03
CA GLU A 98 12.14 -5.15 -41.75
C GLU A 98 11.06 -5.46 -40.68
N LYS A 99 10.04 -4.60 -40.58
CA LYS A 99 8.97 -4.72 -39.57
C LYS A 99 7.73 -5.45 -40.05
N LEU A 100 7.78 -6.15 -41.19
CA LEU A 100 6.61 -6.79 -41.79
C LEU A 100 5.91 -7.77 -40.84
N PRO A 101 6.62 -8.63 -40.09
CA PRO A 101 5.99 -9.52 -39.11
C PRO A 101 5.27 -8.76 -37.99
N SER A 102 5.85 -7.66 -37.50
CA SER A 102 5.27 -6.84 -36.44
C SER A 102 4.02 -6.11 -36.90
N VAL A 103 4.04 -5.53 -38.10
CA VAL A 103 2.86 -4.88 -38.70
C VAL A 103 1.72 -5.89 -38.89
N ARG A 104 2.03 -7.10 -39.34
CA ARG A 104 1.04 -8.17 -39.49
C ARG A 104 0.37 -8.50 -38.16
N ARG A 105 1.17 -8.74 -37.10
CA ARG A 105 0.66 -9.03 -35.75
C ARG A 105 -0.30 -7.94 -35.26
N VAL A 106 0.05 -6.66 -35.44
CA VAL A 106 -0.84 -5.54 -35.07
C VAL A 106 -2.15 -5.63 -35.87
N LEU A 107 -2.09 -5.69 -37.20
CA LEU A 107 -3.30 -5.71 -38.04
C LEU A 107 -4.24 -6.87 -37.69
N ASP A 108 -3.70 -8.05 -37.38
CA ASP A 108 -4.49 -9.24 -37.04
C ASP A 108 -5.28 -9.06 -35.73
N THR A 109 -4.87 -8.18 -34.83
CA THR A 109 -5.59 -7.88 -33.57
C THR A 109 -6.64 -6.76 -33.70
N LEU A 110 -6.58 -5.94 -34.77
CA LEU A 110 -7.43 -4.75 -34.89
C LEU A 110 -8.91 -5.04 -35.15
N HIS A 111 -9.24 -6.28 -35.54
CA HIS A 111 -10.61 -6.70 -35.81
C HIS A 111 -11.55 -6.49 -34.60
N HIS A 112 -11.02 -6.53 -33.37
CA HIS A 112 -11.78 -6.27 -32.14
C HIS A 112 -12.31 -4.83 -32.01
N PHE A 113 -11.77 -3.87 -32.77
CA PHE A 113 -12.16 -2.47 -32.69
C PHE A 113 -13.08 -2.03 -33.84
N LEU A 114 -13.32 -2.87 -34.84
CA LEU A 114 -13.96 -2.47 -36.10
C LEU A 114 -15.34 -3.11 -36.24
N SER A 115 -16.28 -2.41 -36.88
CA SER A 115 -17.53 -3.00 -37.35
C SER A 115 -17.34 -3.71 -38.70
N ASP A 116 -18.38 -4.39 -39.19
CA ASP A 116 -18.34 -5.10 -40.48
C ASP A 116 -17.95 -4.20 -41.67
N GLU A 117 -18.29 -2.91 -41.62
CA GLU A 117 -17.85 -1.94 -42.65
C GLU A 117 -16.36 -1.58 -42.51
N GLY A 118 -15.89 -1.40 -41.27
CA GLY A 118 -14.49 -1.10 -40.96
C GLY A 118 -13.55 -2.26 -41.33
N LEU A 119 -14.00 -3.50 -41.16
CA LEU A 119 -13.25 -4.71 -41.51
C LEU A 119 -12.90 -4.78 -43.01
N LYS A 120 -13.73 -4.23 -43.91
CA LYS A 120 -13.41 -4.16 -45.34
C LYS A 120 -12.13 -3.34 -45.58
N GLY A 121 -11.94 -2.27 -44.82
CA GLY A 121 -10.72 -1.45 -44.85
C GLY A 121 -9.52 -2.24 -44.35
N LEU A 122 -9.64 -2.93 -43.22
CA LEU A 122 -8.58 -3.76 -42.65
C LEU A 122 -8.15 -4.89 -43.61
N HIS A 123 -9.10 -5.62 -44.18
CA HIS A 123 -8.81 -6.70 -45.12
C HIS A 123 -8.09 -6.23 -46.39
N LYS A 124 -8.39 -5.01 -46.87
CA LYS A 124 -7.66 -4.41 -48.00
C LYS A 124 -6.17 -4.22 -47.66
N VAL A 125 -5.88 -3.74 -46.45
CA VAL A 125 -4.51 -3.53 -45.97
C VAL A 125 -3.80 -4.87 -45.74
N GLN A 126 -4.46 -5.84 -45.10
CA GLN A 126 -3.93 -7.20 -44.91
C GLN A 126 -3.59 -7.86 -46.26
N THR A 127 -4.50 -7.78 -47.25
CA THR A 127 -4.26 -8.32 -48.60
C THR A 127 -3.03 -7.67 -49.26
N SER A 128 -2.88 -6.36 -49.09
CA SER A 128 -1.72 -5.62 -49.63
C SER A 128 -0.41 -6.04 -48.94
N LEU A 129 -0.46 -6.29 -47.63
CA LEU A 129 0.68 -6.79 -46.85
C LEU A 129 1.06 -8.23 -47.24
N GLU A 130 0.09 -9.10 -47.48
CA GLU A 130 0.33 -10.48 -47.94
C GLU A 130 0.96 -10.50 -49.33
N GLN A 131 0.47 -9.66 -50.25
CA GLN A 131 1.06 -9.50 -51.58
C GLN A 131 2.50 -8.97 -51.51
N LEU A 132 2.77 -7.99 -50.63
CA LEU A 132 4.14 -7.52 -50.38
C LEU A 132 5.04 -8.62 -49.81
N SER A 133 4.56 -9.38 -48.83
CA SER A 133 5.31 -10.49 -48.23
C SER A 133 5.69 -11.55 -49.28
N LYS A 134 4.76 -11.84 -50.19
CA LYS A 134 4.99 -12.77 -51.31
C LYS A 134 6.03 -12.22 -52.28
N LEU A 135 5.92 -10.95 -52.67
CA LEU A 135 6.88 -10.29 -53.55
C LEU A 135 8.31 -10.30 -52.97
N PHE A 136 8.46 -10.02 -51.67
CA PHE A 136 9.76 -10.05 -51.01
C PHE A 136 10.39 -11.46 -50.94
N SER A 137 9.56 -12.51 -51.02
CA SER A 137 10.02 -13.90 -50.97
C SER A 137 10.32 -14.49 -52.35
N GLU A 138 9.56 -14.07 -53.38
CA GLU A 138 9.65 -14.62 -54.74
C GLU A 138 10.64 -13.87 -55.64
N ARG A 139 10.95 -12.61 -55.34
CA ARG A 139 11.80 -11.76 -56.18
C ARG A 139 13.12 -11.42 -55.49
N ASP A 140 14.14 -11.18 -56.31
CA ASP A 140 15.43 -10.67 -55.86
C ASP A 140 15.35 -9.17 -55.55
N TYR A 141 14.92 -8.86 -54.32
CA TYR A 141 14.66 -7.50 -53.85
C TYR A 141 15.82 -6.54 -54.06
N ASP A 142 17.07 -6.98 -53.91
CA ASP A 142 18.24 -6.09 -53.99
C ASP A 142 18.54 -5.64 -55.43
N ASN A 143 18.13 -6.44 -56.42
CA ASN A 143 18.29 -6.16 -57.84
C ASN A 143 17.07 -5.46 -58.48
N GLU A 144 15.99 -5.26 -57.73
CA GLU A 144 14.83 -4.48 -58.18
C GLU A 144 15.17 -2.99 -58.36
N THR A 145 14.44 -2.30 -59.22
CA THR A 145 14.76 -0.92 -59.62
C THR A 145 13.75 0.11 -59.12
N LEU A 146 14.13 1.40 -59.17
CA LEU A 146 13.23 2.51 -58.84
C LEU A 146 11.95 2.55 -59.69
N GLN A 147 11.96 1.95 -60.89
CA GLN A 147 10.76 1.77 -61.70
C GLN A 147 9.75 0.87 -60.98
N GLU A 148 10.19 -0.28 -60.48
CA GLU A 148 9.39 -1.26 -59.74
C GLU A 148 8.91 -0.70 -58.39
N LEU A 149 9.72 0.16 -57.73
CA LEU A 149 9.28 0.90 -56.54
C LEU A 149 8.00 1.70 -56.82
N ASN A 150 7.93 2.38 -57.96
CA ASN A 150 6.82 3.28 -58.27
C ASN A 150 5.62 2.57 -58.91
N SER A 151 5.83 1.50 -59.67
CA SER A 151 4.75 0.75 -60.33
C SER A 151 4.12 -0.29 -59.41
N THR A 152 4.94 -1.07 -58.71
CA THR A 152 4.52 -2.31 -58.04
C THR A 152 4.43 -2.08 -56.53
N TYR A 153 5.55 -1.72 -55.89
CA TYR A 153 5.61 -1.58 -54.43
C TYR A 153 4.81 -0.38 -53.91
N TYR A 154 4.80 0.76 -54.61
CA TYR A 154 4.04 1.93 -54.19
C TYR A 154 2.54 1.69 -54.15
N GLN A 155 2.00 0.88 -55.07
CA GLN A 155 0.57 0.57 -55.09
C GLN A 155 0.11 -0.26 -53.89
N LEU A 156 1.01 -1.10 -53.37
CA LEU A 156 0.72 -1.95 -52.20
C LEU A 156 1.02 -1.24 -50.88
N THR A 157 2.03 -0.35 -50.86
CA THR A 157 2.44 0.38 -49.66
C THR A 157 1.59 1.63 -49.39
N LYS A 158 0.93 2.23 -50.40
CA LYS A 158 0.09 3.43 -50.20
C LYS A 158 -1.09 3.23 -49.24
N ASP A 159 -1.57 1.99 -49.12
CA ASP A 159 -2.73 1.64 -48.29
C ASP A 159 -2.31 1.27 -46.86
N ILE A 160 -1.00 1.13 -46.59
CA ILE A 160 -0.45 0.85 -45.27
C ILE A 160 -0.01 2.19 -44.65
N ASP A 161 -0.56 2.57 -43.50
CA ASP A 161 -0.17 3.81 -42.82
C ASP A 161 1.21 3.63 -42.15
N PRO A 162 2.12 4.61 -42.23
CA PRO A 162 3.41 4.55 -41.53
C PRO A 162 3.31 4.36 -40.02
N CYS A 163 2.20 4.71 -39.36
CA CYS A 163 2.04 4.54 -37.92
C CYS A 163 2.24 3.10 -37.46
N PHE A 164 1.92 2.10 -38.29
CA PHE A 164 2.09 0.69 -37.92
C PHE A 164 3.55 0.30 -37.68
N LEU A 165 4.52 1.06 -38.21
CA LEU A 165 5.95 0.82 -37.98
C LEU A 165 6.41 1.20 -36.57
N SER A 166 5.67 2.06 -35.87
CA SER A 166 6.00 2.54 -34.52
C SER A 166 5.21 1.86 -33.40
N LEU A 167 4.20 1.06 -33.74
CA LEU A 167 3.36 0.37 -32.76
C LEU A 167 4.06 -0.90 -32.25
N SER A 168 3.91 -1.16 -30.95
CA SER A 168 4.37 -2.41 -30.31
C SER A 168 3.31 -3.51 -30.50
N PRO A 169 3.60 -4.59 -31.25
CA PRO A 169 2.63 -5.66 -31.47
C PRO A 169 2.18 -6.34 -30.17
N GLU A 170 3.08 -6.47 -29.19
CA GLU A 170 2.81 -7.07 -27.89
C GLU A 170 1.68 -6.35 -27.14
N LEU A 171 1.65 -5.00 -27.20
CA LEU A 171 0.57 -4.22 -26.58
C LEU A 171 -0.80 -4.56 -27.18
N PHE A 172 -0.89 -4.68 -28.50
CA PHE A 172 -2.15 -4.95 -29.19
C PHE A 172 -2.62 -6.40 -29.02
N GLU A 173 -1.73 -7.32 -28.67
CA GLU A 173 -2.08 -8.69 -28.26
C GLU A 173 -2.59 -8.76 -26.81
N GLU A 174 -2.13 -7.85 -25.94
CA GLU A 174 -2.57 -7.78 -24.53
C GLU A 174 -3.88 -6.99 -24.32
N ILE A 175 -4.17 -6.00 -25.19
CA ILE A 175 -5.41 -5.21 -25.08
C ILE A 175 -6.68 -6.10 -25.09
N PRO A 176 -6.85 -7.08 -26.00
CA PRO A 176 -8.02 -7.97 -26.00
C PRO A 176 -8.15 -8.80 -24.73
N LYS A 177 -7.02 -9.21 -24.12
CA LYS A 177 -7.00 -9.95 -22.85
C LYS A 177 -7.41 -9.08 -21.66
N SER A 178 -7.14 -7.78 -21.76
CA SER A 178 -7.42 -6.78 -20.73
C SER A 178 -8.77 -6.08 -20.92
N LYS A 179 -9.70 -6.71 -21.64
CA LYS A 179 -10.99 -6.11 -22.04
C LYS A 179 -11.79 -5.62 -20.84
N GLU A 180 -11.86 -6.41 -19.77
CA GLU A 180 -12.60 -6.08 -18.55
C GLU A 180 -12.08 -4.79 -17.90
N THR A 181 -10.76 -4.67 -17.74
CA THR A 181 -10.09 -3.47 -17.23
C THR A 181 -10.45 -2.22 -18.04
N LEU A 182 -10.41 -2.33 -19.38
CA LEU A 182 -10.69 -1.21 -20.28
C LEU A 182 -12.18 -0.84 -20.31
N GLU A 183 -13.07 -1.83 -20.24
CA GLU A 183 -14.51 -1.60 -20.15
C GLU A 183 -14.89 -0.93 -18.82
N TRP A 184 -14.29 -1.36 -17.70
CA TRP A 184 -14.47 -0.69 -16.42
C TRP A 184 -13.95 0.74 -16.43
N LEU A 185 -12.73 0.99 -16.92
CA LEU A 185 -12.19 2.35 -17.05
C LEU A 185 -13.10 3.26 -17.87
N ARG A 186 -13.77 2.73 -18.90
CA ARG A 186 -14.75 3.47 -19.71
C ARG A 186 -15.98 3.92 -18.90
N THR A 187 -16.34 3.21 -17.83
CA THR A 187 -17.43 3.61 -16.93
C THR A 187 -17.11 4.85 -16.08
N ILE A 188 -15.84 5.25 -16.00
CA ILE A 188 -15.35 6.41 -15.23
C ILE A 188 -14.73 7.45 -16.19
N PRO A 189 -15.55 8.19 -16.96
CA PRO A 189 -15.06 9.11 -17.98
C PRO A 189 -14.49 10.42 -17.42
N ASP A 190 -14.92 10.86 -16.24
CA ASP A 190 -14.47 12.13 -15.66
C ASP A 190 -13.06 11.99 -15.08
N GLU A 191 -12.14 12.84 -15.55
CA GLU A 191 -10.77 12.89 -15.06
C GLU A 191 -10.69 13.36 -13.61
N VAL A 192 -11.56 14.29 -13.22
CA VAL A 192 -11.61 14.84 -11.86
C VAL A 192 -12.10 13.79 -10.89
N GLU A 193 -13.17 13.07 -11.23
CA GLU A 193 -13.72 12.00 -10.39
C GLU A 193 -12.72 10.85 -10.20
N PHE A 194 -12.03 10.45 -11.27
CA PHE A 194 -11.01 9.41 -11.19
C PHE A 194 -9.82 9.82 -10.33
N THR A 195 -9.25 11.01 -10.56
CA THR A 195 -8.11 11.49 -9.77
C THR A 195 -8.49 11.65 -8.30
N SER A 196 -9.69 12.19 -8.03
CA SER A 196 -10.23 12.28 -6.66
C SER A 196 -10.39 10.89 -6.03
N SER A 197 -10.82 9.88 -6.80
CA SER A 197 -10.98 8.50 -6.32
C SER A 197 -9.64 7.85 -5.97
N ILE A 198 -8.59 8.12 -6.75
CA ILE A 198 -7.23 7.68 -6.46
C ILE A 198 -6.70 8.36 -5.20
N GLU A 199 -6.88 9.68 -5.07
CA GLU A 199 -6.46 10.44 -3.89
C GLU A 199 -7.17 9.97 -2.61
N LEU A 200 -8.49 9.76 -2.69
CA LEU A 200 -9.27 9.19 -1.59
C LEU A 200 -8.80 7.78 -1.24
N ALA A 201 -8.51 6.95 -2.24
CA ALA A 201 -8.03 5.60 -2.02
C ALA A 201 -6.66 5.55 -1.33
N MET A 202 -5.76 6.50 -1.60
CA MET A 202 -4.46 6.59 -0.91
C MET A 202 -4.60 6.92 0.58
N GLY A 203 -5.70 7.58 0.99
CA GLY A 203 -5.99 7.92 2.39
C GLY A 203 -6.71 6.82 3.17
N LYS A 204 -7.01 5.68 2.54
CA LYS A 204 -7.77 4.58 3.14
C LYS A 204 -6.91 3.73 4.07
N SER A 205 -7.52 3.23 5.14
CA SER A 205 -6.88 2.32 6.09
C SER A 205 -6.84 0.88 5.58
N GLU A 206 -6.03 0.01 6.20
CA GLU A 206 -5.87 -1.41 5.85
C GLU A 206 -7.21 -2.14 5.68
N MET A 207 -8.15 -1.75 6.53
CA MET A 207 -9.54 -2.10 6.50
C MET A 207 -10.18 -1.91 5.11
N GLU A 208 -10.09 -0.71 4.58
CA GLU A 208 -10.84 -0.24 3.41
C GLU A 208 -10.18 -0.66 2.09
N VAL A 209 -9.05 -1.37 2.16
CA VAL A 209 -8.20 -1.70 1.04
C VAL A 209 -8.11 -3.22 0.89
N PRO A 210 -8.34 -3.77 -0.30
CA PRO A 210 -8.10 -5.19 -0.55
C PRO A 210 -6.64 -5.56 -0.26
N THR A 211 -6.39 -6.75 0.31
CA THR A 211 -5.02 -7.15 0.72
C THR A 211 -4.02 -7.13 -0.42
N ALA A 212 -4.46 -7.46 -1.63
CA ALA A 212 -3.63 -7.43 -2.82
C ALA A 212 -3.09 -6.02 -3.14
N LEU A 213 -3.70 -4.96 -2.60
CA LEU A 213 -3.31 -3.57 -2.78
C LEU A 213 -2.70 -2.95 -1.51
N TRP A 214 -2.54 -3.71 -0.42
CA TRP A 214 -1.91 -3.25 0.81
C TRP A 214 -0.42 -3.61 0.84
N GLU A 215 0.43 -2.63 1.15
CA GLU A 215 1.87 -2.78 1.27
C GLU A 215 2.30 -2.54 2.72
N GLU A 216 2.80 -3.60 3.37
CA GLU A 216 3.40 -3.54 4.70
C GLU A 216 4.93 -3.44 4.57
N GLU A 217 5.51 -2.36 5.09
CA GLU A 217 6.97 -2.20 5.21
C GLU A 217 7.38 -2.35 6.69
N PRO A 218 8.38 -3.18 7.03
CA PRO A 218 8.79 -3.34 8.43
C PRO A 218 9.27 -2.00 9.02
N GLY A 219 8.64 -1.61 10.13
CA GLY A 219 8.92 -0.35 10.84
C GLY A 219 8.20 0.89 10.29
N LYS A 220 7.22 0.73 9.39
CA LYS A 220 6.33 1.80 8.92
C LYS A 220 4.87 1.35 8.97
N PRO A 221 3.91 2.29 9.15
CA PRO A 221 2.50 1.97 8.97
C PRO A 221 2.27 1.47 7.54
N GLY A 222 1.47 0.40 7.38
CA GLY A 222 1.07 -0.10 6.08
C GLY A 222 0.34 0.97 5.27
N ARG A 223 0.38 0.86 3.94
CA ARG A 223 -0.26 1.83 3.04
C ARG A 223 -0.79 1.15 1.78
N VAL A 224 -1.63 1.86 1.05
CA VAL A 224 -2.09 1.44 -0.27
C VAL A 224 -0.94 1.49 -1.27
N SER A 225 -0.89 0.51 -2.16
CA SER A 225 0.10 0.40 -3.23
C SER A 225 -0.02 1.56 -4.23
N GLU A 226 0.75 2.61 -4.01
CA GLU A 226 0.86 3.77 -4.91
C GLU A 226 1.35 3.34 -6.30
N THR A 227 2.20 2.31 -6.36
CA THR A 227 2.76 1.80 -7.61
C THR A 227 1.65 1.23 -8.50
N LYS A 228 0.75 0.40 -7.96
CA LYS A 228 -0.37 -0.20 -8.70
C LYS A 228 -1.39 0.86 -9.16
N LEU A 229 -1.70 1.83 -8.30
CA LEU A 229 -2.59 2.95 -8.66
C LEU A 229 -1.99 3.85 -9.76
N SER A 230 -0.68 4.08 -9.73
CA SER A 230 0.06 4.83 -10.76
C SER A 230 0.09 4.07 -12.10
N MET A 231 0.25 2.75 -12.07
CA MET A 231 0.17 1.90 -13.27
C MET A 231 -1.21 2.01 -13.93
N LEU A 232 -2.30 1.95 -13.16
CA LEU A 232 -3.66 2.13 -13.68
C LEU A 232 -3.85 3.51 -14.32
N THR A 233 -3.35 4.57 -13.66
CA THR A 233 -3.38 5.94 -14.19
C THR A 233 -2.63 6.06 -15.51
N THR A 234 -1.49 5.38 -15.62
CA THR A 234 -0.69 5.33 -16.85
C THR A 234 -1.42 4.65 -17.99
N VAL A 235 -2.10 3.51 -17.72
CA VAL A 235 -2.95 2.82 -18.70
C VAL A 235 -4.06 3.73 -19.21
N ARG A 236 -4.79 4.36 -18.28
CA ARG A 236 -5.89 5.27 -18.61
C ARG A 236 -5.43 6.44 -19.49
N ARG A 237 -4.32 7.09 -19.12
CA ARG A 237 -3.78 8.24 -19.86
C ARG A 237 -3.29 7.85 -21.24
N TYR A 238 -2.59 6.73 -21.36
CA TYR A 238 -2.00 6.30 -22.62
C TYR A 238 -3.06 5.81 -23.62
N LEU A 239 -4.02 5.00 -23.15
CA LEU A 239 -5.10 4.46 -23.99
C LEU A 239 -6.36 5.35 -24.00
N TYR A 240 -6.28 6.59 -23.53
CA TYR A 240 -7.43 7.49 -23.38
C TYR A 240 -8.29 7.57 -24.65
N SER A 241 -7.66 7.84 -25.81
CA SER A 241 -8.35 7.96 -27.11
C SER A 241 -8.97 6.65 -27.60
N LEU A 242 -8.49 5.50 -27.11
CA LEU A 242 -9.05 4.18 -27.43
C LEU A 242 -10.21 3.83 -26.50
N ILE A 243 -10.12 4.17 -25.21
CA ILE A 243 -11.11 3.86 -24.17
C ILE A 243 -12.32 4.81 -24.25
N TYR A 244 -12.08 6.12 -24.24
CA TYR A 244 -13.11 7.15 -24.09
C TYR A 244 -13.62 7.66 -25.43
N ARG A 245 -14.18 6.72 -26.20
CA ARG A 245 -14.85 7.01 -27.47
C ARG A 245 -16.37 6.87 -27.36
N PRO A 246 -17.16 7.62 -28.14
CA PRO A 246 -18.61 7.47 -28.17
C PRO A 246 -19.02 6.09 -28.70
N GLU A 247 -18.37 5.62 -29.77
CA GLU A 247 -18.72 4.39 -30.45
C GLU A 247 -18.06 3.16 -29.81
N LEU A 248 -18.75 2.01 -29.79
CA LEU A 248 -18.15 0.75 -29.34
C LEU A 248 -17.15 0.20 -30.37
N LEU A 249 -17.47 0.36 -31.66
CA LEU A 249 -16.67 -0.11 -32.80
C LEU A 249 -16.55 1.00 -33.84
N PHE A 250 -15.46 1.02 -34.60
CA PHE A 250 -15.23 1.97 -35.68
C PHE A 250 -15.84 1.46 -36.99
N ASP A 251 -16.71 2.28 -37.60
CA ASP A 251 -17.26 2.00 -38.93
C ASP A 251 -16.27 2.27 -40.06
N ARG A 252 -15.31 3.16 -39.83
CA ARG A 252 -14.26 3.49 -40.80
C ARG A 252 -12.90 3.13 -40.23
N PHE A 253 -12.17 2.29 -40.96
CA PHE A 253 -10.78 1.92 -40.62
C PHE A 253 -9.88 3.15 -40.44
N LYS A 254 -10.12 4.22 -41.20
CA LYS A 254 -9.33 5.46 -41.13
C LYS A 254 -9.43 6.14 -39.76
N ASP A 255 -10.58 6.10 -39.11
CA ASP A 255 -10.79 6.77 -37.82
C ASP A 255 -9.98 6.07 -36.72
N LEU A 256 -9.89 4.74 -36.79
CA LEU A 256 -8.99 3.96 -35.93
C LEU A 256 -7.52 4.32 -36.20
N VAL A 257 -7.10 4.39 -37.48
CA VAL A 257 -5.72 4.74 -37.85
C VAL A 257 -5.34 6.13 -37.34
N ASP A 258 -6.26 7.10 -37.37
CA ASP A 258 -6.00 8.45 -36.87
C ASP A 258 -5.73 8.45 -35.34
N ILE A 259 -6.38 7.57 -34.58
CA ILE A 259 -6.10 7.35 -33.15
C ILE A 259 -4.75 6.64 -32.96
N LEU A 260 -4.49 5.58 -33.74
CA LEU A 260 -3.23 4.84 -33.67
C LEU A 260 -2.02 5.71 -33.98
N ARG A 261 -2.17 6.71 -34.87
CA ARG A 261 -1.11 7.68 -35.20
C ARG A 261 -0.72 8.57 -34.01
N ALA A 262 -1.63 8.78 -33.05
CA ALA A 262 -1.38 9.58 -31.86
C ALA A 262 -0.65 8.78 -30.75
N LEU A 263 -0.62 7.45 -30.83
CA LEU A 263 0.05 6.60 -29.85
C LEU A 263 1.57 6.69 -30.00
N ARG A 264 2.25 7.07 -28.92
CA ARG A 264 3.72 7.12 -28.86
C ARG A 264 4.27 5.79 -28.34
N PRO A 265 5.42 5.30 -28.79
CA PRO A 265 6.02 4.11 -28.19
C PRO A 265 6.28 4.34 -26.69
N SER A 266 5.93 3.37 -25.85
CA SER A 266 6.16 3.37 -24.42
C SER A 266 6.50 1.95 -24.00
N ASP A 267 7.59 1.78 -23.26
CA ASP A 267 8.08 0.45 -22.87
C ASP A 267 7.32 -0.10 -21.65
N ASP A 268 6.81 0.78 -20.78
CA ASP A 268 6.21 0.40 -19.50
C ASP A 268 4.70 0.08 -19.58
N ILE A 269 4.03 0.47 -20.67
CA ILE A 269 2.56 0.37 -20.79
C ILE A 269 2.05 -1.07 -20.74
N ILE A 270 2.81 -2.01 -21.31
CA ILE A 270 2.43 -3.43 -21.34
C ILE A 270 2.42 -3.98 -19.91
N GLN A 271 3.48 -3.72 -19.14
CA GLN A 271 3.55 -4.12 -17.74
C GLN A 271 2.44 -3.46 -16.92
N CYS A 272 2.20 -2.16 -17.10
CA CYS A 272 1.13 -1.45 -16.41
C CYS A 272 -0.24 -2.06 -16.69
N LEU A 273 -0.51 -2.44 -17.95
CA LEU A 273 -1.77 -3.06 -18.36
C LEU A 273 -1.94 -4.47 -17.78
N MET A 274 -0.89 -5.28 -17.78
CA MET A 274 -0.89 -6.62 -17.20
C MET A 274 -1.16 -6.58 -15.68
N VAL A 275 -0.44 -5.74 -14.94
CA VAL A 275 -0.62 -5.61 -13.48
C VAL A 275 -2.01 -5.08 -13.13
N SER A 276 -2.49 -4.08 -13.88
CA SER A 276 -3.85 -3.53 -13.68
C SER A 276 -4.93 -4.58 -13.93
N THR A 277 -4.72 -5.47 -14.89
CA THR A 277 -5.66 -6.55 -15.23
C THR A 277 -5.63 -7.68 -14.23
N GLU A 278 -4.46 -8.04 -13.71
CA GLU A 278 -4.33 -9.03 -12.63
C GLU A 278 -5.06 -8.58 -11.35
N HIS A 279 -5.06 -7.28 -11.06
CA HIS A 279 -5.64 -6.72 -9.85
C HIS A 279 -6.97 -5.99 -10.09
N ILE A 280 -7.68 -6.31 -11.17
CA ILE A 280 -8.90 -5.58 -11.58
C ILE A 280 -9.99 -5.62 -10.50
N GLU A 281 -10.28 -6.79 -9.94
CA GLU A 281 -11.30 -6.94 -8.88
C GLU A 281 -10.96 -6.11 -7.63
N PRO A 282 -9.75 -6.19 -7.05
CA PRO A 282 -9.31 -5.28 -5.99
C PRO A 282 -9.39 -3.79 -6.35
N LEU A 283 -9.03 -3.41 -7.58
CA LEU A 283 -9.04 -2.00 -8.01
C LEU A 283 -10.47 -1.47 -8.16
N ILE A 284 -11.39 -2.31 -8.66
CA ILE A 284 -12.83 -2.01 -8.71
C ILE A 284 -13.34 -1.82 -7.28
N GLU A 285 -13.11 -2.77 -6.38
CA GLU A 285 -13.54 -2.67 -4.97
C GLU A 285 -13.04 -1.36 -4.34
N LEU A 286 -11.74 -1.08 -4.45
CA LEU A 286 -11.13 0.10 -3.82
C LEU A 286 -11.67 1.43 -4.35
N LEU A 287 -11.85 1.55 -5.67
CA LEU A 287 -12.23 2.82 -6.32
C LEU A 287 -13.74 3.02 -6.46
N ASP A 288 -14.53 1.95 -6.60
CA ASP A 288 -16.00 2.05 -6.59
C ASP A 288 -16.58 2.18 -5.18
N ASP A 289 -15.89 1.66 -4.13
CA ASP A 289 -16.27 1.85 -2.71
C ASP A 289 -16.25 3.32 -2.26
N ASN A 290 -15.71 4.24 -3.08
CA ASN A 290 -15.78 5.68 -2.84
C ASN A 290 -17.20 6.24 -2.98
N LYS A 291 -18.15 5.46 -3.52
CA LYS A 291 -19.57 5.77 -3.46
C LYS A 291 -20.04 5.49 -2.03
N ARG A 292 -20.63 6.49 -1.35
CA ARG A 292 -21.09 6.53 0.07
C ARG A 292 -21.93 5.33 0.61
N ARG A 293 -22.15 4.27 -0.17
CA ARG A 293 -22.90 3.05 0.12
C ARG A 293 -22.03 1.88 0.63
N ALA A 294 -20.70 1.98 0.62
CA ALA A 294 -19.79 0.85 0.89
C ALA A 294 -19.71 0.39 2.37
N ALA A 295 -19.71 1.30 3.34
CA ALA A 295 -19.49 0.92 4.75
C ALA A 295 -20.57 -0.05 5.33
N PRO A 296 -21.87 0.14 5.06
CA PRO A 296 -22.89 -0.82 5.49
C PRO A 296 -22.82 -2.18 4.76
N GLU A 297 -22.46 -2.20 3.48
CA GLU A 297 -22.23 -3.44 2.73
C GLU A 297 -21.02 -4.21 3.29
N ARG A 298 -20.01 -3.47 3.77
CA ARG A 298 -18.85 -4.00 4.44
C ARG A 298 -19.15 -4.60 5.82
N LEU A 299 -20.03 -3.97 6.60
CA LEU A 299 -20.55 -4.56 7.84
C LEU A 299 -21.30 -5.88 7.57
N GLN A 300 -22.08 -5.94 6.48
CA GLN A 300 -22.71 -7.18 6.05
C GLN A 300 -21.69 -8.26 5.64
N ARG A 301 -20.58 -7.87 5.02
CA ARG A 301 -19.47 -8.80 4.72
C ARG A 301 -18.82 -9.34 5.99
N LEU A 302 -18.54 -8.48 6.98
CA LEU A 302 -17.98 -8.91 8.27
C LEU A 302 -18.89 -9.89 9.02
N LEU A 303 -20.21 -9.68 8.95
CA LEU A 303 -21.21 -10.61 9.50
C LEU A 303 -21.18 -11.98 8.80
N ARG A 304 -20.86 -12.02 7.50
CA ARG A 304 -20.73 -13.28 6.73
C ARG A 304 -19.39 -13.99 6.96
N LEU A 305 -18.34 -13.25 7.28
CA LEU A 305 -16.99 -13.77 7.52
C LEU A 305 -16.77 -14.25 8.97
N ASN A 306 -17.83 -14.32 9.79
CA ASN A 306 -17.78 -14.72 11.20
C ASN A 306 -16.72 -13.96 12.01
N ALA A 307 -16.67 -12.63 11.85
CA ALA A 307 -15.75 -11.80 12.62
C ALA A 307 -15.95 -11.97 14.14
N VAL A 308 -14.87 -11.90 14.92
CA VAL A 308 -14.84 -12.12 16.37
C VAL A 308 -14.19 -10.94 17.06
N TRP A 309 -14.90 -10.37 18.02
CA TRP A 309 -14.35 -9.42 18.98
C TRP A 309 -13.45 -10.13 19.96
N ARG A 310 -12.24 -9.61 20.17
CA ARG A 310 -11.31 -10.11 21.18
C ARG A 310 -10.96 -8.99 22.14
N CYS A 311 -11.00 -9.31 23.43
CA CYS A 311 -10.52 -8.44 24.50
C CYS A 311 -9.58 -9.25 25.38
N SER A 312 -8.28 -8.97 25.31
CA SER A 312 -7.30 -9.68 26.11
C SER A 312 -6.15 -8.79 26.56
N ASN A 313 -5.49 -9.17 27.65
CA ASN A 313 -4.21 -8.61 28.06
C ASN A 313 -3.05 -9.60 27.89
N ASN A 314 -3.34 -10.78 27.34
CA ASN A 314 -2.32 -11.72 26.88
C ASN A 314 -1.90 -11.28 25.48
N GLN A 315 -0.70 -10.72 25.34
CA GLN A 315 -0.13 -10.38 24.03
C GLN A 315 -0.19 -11.62 23.13
N ILE A 316 -0.94 -11.54 22.03
CA ILE A 316 -0.83 -12.46 20.91
C ILE A 316 -0.16 -11.67 19.77
N SER A 317 1.16 -11.44 19.83
CA SER A 317 1.94 -11.14 18.62
C SER A 317 3.44 -11.02 18.87
N ASP A 318 4.20 -11.59 17.92
CA ASP A 318 5.62 -11.42 17.61
C ASP A 318 6.05 -9.96 17.31
N SER A 319 5.37 -8.94 17.84
CA SER A 319 5.68 -7.53 17.59
C SER A 319 6.72 -7.02 18.58
N SER A 320 7.92 -6.76 18.06
CA SER A 320 9.09 -6.23 18.75
C SER A 320 9.03 -4.71 18.96
N GLU A 321 7.93 -4.20 19.53
CA GLU A 321 7.83 -2.78 19.91
C GLU A 321 7.90 -2.61 21.44
N PRO A 322 8.85 -1.80 21.96
CA PRO A 322 9.08 -1.64 23.40
C PRO A 322 8.06 -0.72 24.10
N ASP A 323 7.23 0.02 23.36
CA ASP A 323 6.29 1.01 23.90
C ASP A 323 4.92 0.43 24.32
N ALA A 324 4.60 -0.82 23.93
CA ALA A 324 3.34 -1.49 24.28
C ALA A 324 3.26 -1.99 25.74
N ARG A 325 4.29 -1.77 26.56
CA ARG A 325 4.37 -2.32 27.93
C ARG A 325 3.45 -1.63 28.95
N ASP A 326 2.88 -0.48 28.60
CA ASP A 326 1.95 0.28 29.47
C ASP A 326 0.46 0.19 29.05
N ALA A 327 0.14 -0.44 27.90
CA ALA A 327 -1.23 -0.65 27.47
C ALA A 327 -1.84 -1.88 28.17
N ILE A 328 -2.63 -1.66 29.22
CA ILE A 328 -3.30 -2.75 29.95
C ILE A 328 -4.49 -3.24 29.12
N GLY A 329 -4.26 -4.27 28.32
CA GLY A 329 -5.27 -4.97 27.53
C GLY A 329 -5.66 -4.25 26.25
N GLU A 330 -5.89 -5.02 25.18
CA GLU A 330 -6.25 -4.52 23.85
C GLU A 330 -7.63 -5.07 23.43
N VAL A 331 -8.31 -4.29 22.59
CA VAL A 331 -9.55 -4.70 21.92
C VAL A 331 -9.29 -4.70 20.42
N TRP A 332 -9.60 -5.81 19.78
CA TRP A 332 -9.61 -5.87 18.33
C TRP A 332 -10.75 -6.69 17.77
N LEU A 333 -11.09 -6.43 16.51
CA LEU A 333 -12.00 -7.25 15.72
C LEU A 333 -11.18 -8.10 14.75
N GLU A 334 -11.31 -9.42 14.81
CA GLU A 334 -10.57 -10.37 13.97
C GLU A 334 -11.49 -11.12 13.02
N TRP A 335 -11.10 -11.27 11.75
CA TRP A 335 -11.79 -12.15 10.80
C TRP A 335 -10.80 -12.81 9.84
N LYS A 336 -11.23 -13.92 9.23
CA LYS A 336 -10.41 -14.65 8.25
C LYS A 336 -10.97 -14.43 6.85
N GLU A 337 -10.08 -14.15 5.92
CA GLU A 337 -10.40 -13.98 4.51
C GLU A 337 -9.55 -14.93 3.67
N THR A 338 -10.18 -15.67 2.77
CA THR A 338 -9.48 -16.53 1.81
C THR A 338 -9.15 -15.71 0.58
N SER A 339 -7.90 -15.33 0.42
CA SER A 339 -7.38 -14.70 -0.80
C SER A 339 -6.43 -15.66 -1.50
N GLY A 340 -6.70 -15.98 -2.77
CA GLY A 340 -5.83 -16.86 -3.58
C GLY A 340 -5.62 -18.28 -3.02
N GLY A 341 -6.57 -18.81 -2.24
CA GLY A 341 -6.47 -20.14 -1.63
C GLY A 341 -5.67 -20.21 -0.32
N LYS A 342 -5.21 -19.07 0.23
CA LYS A 342 -4.61 -18.98 1.57
C LYS A 342 -5.55 -18.24 2.50
N GLU A 343 -5.77 -18.77 3.70
CA GLU A 343 -6.47 -18.06 4.78
C GLU A 343 -5.52 -17.02 5.39
N GLN A 344 -5.92 -15.75 5.36
CA GLN A 344 -5.24 -14.67 6.07
C GLN A 344 -6.16 -14.13 7.17
N SER A 345 -5.62 -13.95 8.38
CA SER A 345 -6.32 -13.31 9.50
C SER A 345 -6.09 -11.80 9.44
N LYS A 346 -7.17 -11.02 9.42
CA LYS A 346 -7.15 -9.56 9.58
C LYS A 346 -7.59 -9.20 10.99
N GLN A 347 -6.99 -8.16 11.55
CA GLN A 347 -7.32 -7.61 12.86
C GLN A 347 -7.53 -6.09 12.76
N GLN A 348 -8.38 -5.53 13.59
CA GLN A 348 -8.63 -4.08 13.67
C GLN A 348 -8.52 -3.60 15.10
N ASN A 349 -7.72 -2.56 15.33
CA ASN A 349 -7.60 -1.94 16.64
C ASN A 349 -8.79 -1.03 16.98
N ILE A 350 -8.88 -0.63 18.24
CA ILE A 350 -9.97 0.22 18.74
C ILE A 350 -10.06 1.60 18.06
N SER A 351 -8.94 2.19 17.61
CA SER A 351 -8.95 3.49 16.91
C SER A 351 -9.62 3.39 15.54
N GLU A 352 -9.24 2.39 14.75
CA GLU A 352 -9.82 2.14 13.43
C GLU A 352 -11.32 1.79 13.52
N LEU A 353 -11.71 1.08 14.56
CA LEU A 353 -13.11 0.75 14.83
C LEU A 353 -13.95 1.99 15.18
N MET A 354 -13.38 3.00 15.85
CA MET A 354 -14.05 4.27 16.14
C MET A 354 -14.25 5.10 14.86
N ASP A 355 -13.27 5.09 13.95
CA ASP A 355 -13.39 5.73 12.64
C ASP A 355 -14.44 5.02 11.78
N PHE A 356 -14.43 3.67 11.78
CA PHE A 356 -15.43 2.87 11.10
C PHE A 356 -16.84 3.10 11.64
N GLN A 357 -17.00 3.22 12.96
CA GLN A 357 -18.27 3.60 13.59
C GLN A 357 -18.77 4.95 13.06
N SER A 358 -17.87 5.94 12.98
CA SER A 358 -18.21 7.28 12.49
C SER A 358 -18.68 7.24 11.03
N THR A 359 -17.97 6.47 10.19
CA THR A 359 -18.34 6.26 8.77
C THR A 359 -19.66 5.51 8.62
N LEU A 360 -19.92 4.49 9.44
CA LEU A 360 -21.19 3.75 9.44
C LEU A 360 -22.38 4.63 9.81
N VAL A 361 -22.26 5.46 10.87
CA VAL A 361 -23.32 6.37 11.30
C VAL A 361 -23.62 7.38 10.19
N LEU A 362 -22.60 7.95 9.55
CA LEU A 362 -22.79 8.87 8.43
C LEU A 362 -23.40 8.18 7.20
N GLY A 363 -22.97 6.95 6.88
CA GLY A 363 -23.48 6.16 5.76
C GLY A 363 -24.92 5.67 5.96
N SER A 364 -25.34 5.42 7.20
CA SER A 364 -26.70 4.95 7.54
C SER A 364 -27.80 5.94 7.15
N SER A 365 -27.49 7.24 7.13
CA SER A 365 -28.43 8.29 6.68
C SER A 365 -28.90 8.09 5.23
N SER A 366 -28.06 7.48 4.39
CA SER A 366 -28.35 7.16 2.99
C SER A 366 -29.16 5.87 2.79
N LEU A 367 -29.24 5.02 3.83
CA LEU A 367 -29.96 3.74 3.85
C LEU A 367 -31.40 3.86 4.37
N SER A 368 -31.87 5.07 4.65
CA SER A 368 -33.19 5.38 5.24
C SER A 368 -34.40 4.82 4.48
N SER A 369 -34.21 4.18 3.32
CA SER A 369 -35.23 3.43 2.58
C SER A 369 -35.29 1.92 2.90
N LYS A 370 -34.30 1.34 3.60
CA LYS A 370 -34.21 -0.10 3.93
C LYS A 370 -34.00 -0.30 5.44
N GLN A 371 -35.09 -0.51 6.18
CA GLN A 371 -35.10 -0.69 7.65
C GLN A 371 -34.11 -1.76 8.16
N GLU A 372 -33.89 -2.84 7.40
CA GLU A 372 -32.97 -3.93 7.79
C GLU A 372 -31.50 -3.49 7.88
N GLY A 373 -31.04 -2.61 6.98
CA GLY A 373 -29.66 -2.13 6.98
C GLY A 373 -29.36 -1.21 8.16
N GLN A 374 -30.34 -0.43 8.59
CA GLN A 374 -30.22 0.46 9.74
C GLN A 374 -30.15 -0.32 11.06
N ASN A 375 -30.97 -1.36 11.23
CA ASN A 375 -30.94 -2.22 12.41
C ASN A 375 -29.59 -2.94 12.58
N ILE A 376 -28.95 -3.34 11.48
CA ILE A 376 -27.62 -3.98 11.51
C ILE A 376 -26.55 -2.99 12.00
N VAL A 377 -26.60 -1.74 11.53
CA VAL A 377 -25.66 -0.69 11.95
C VAL A 377 -25.88 -0.33 13.42
N GLU A 378 -27.13 -0.12 13.85
CA GLU A 378 -27.47 0.21 15.24
C GLU A 378 -26.99 -0.89 16.21
N ARG A 379 -27.25 -2.16 15.88
CA ARG A 379 -26.78 -3.30 16.67
C ARG A 379 -25.26 -3.36 16.78
N PHE A 380 -24.54 -3.12 15.69
CA PHE A 380 -23.07 -3.07 15.71
C PHE A 380 -22.56 -1.94 16.62
N VAL A 381 -23.14 -0.74 16.49
CA VAL A 381 -22.75 0.42 17.30
C VAL A 381 -22.99 0.16 18.80
N GLN A 382 -24.13 -0.43 19.14
CA GLN A 382 -24.46 -0.77 20.53
C GLN A 382 -23.54 -1.87 21.07
N GLN A 383 -23.32 -2.95 20.30
CA GLN A 383 -22.40 -4.02 20.66
C GLN A 383 -20.97 -3.49 20.88
N PHE A 384 -20.47 -2.62 19.99
CA PHE A 384 -19.16 -1.98 20.13
C PHE A 384 -19.07 -1.11 21.38
N GLY A 385 -20.13 -0.35 21.70
CA GLY A 385 -20.21 0.43 22.93
C GLY A 385 -20.09 -0.44 24.20
N TRP A 386 -20.77 -1.60 24.24
CA TRP A 386 -20.67 -2.54 25.36
C TRP A 386 -19.29 -3.19 25.47
N ILE A 387 -18.66 -3.52 24.34
CA ILE A 387 -17.30 -4.09 24.32
C ILE A 387 -16.29 -3.09 24.85
N LYS A 388 -16.40 -1.82 24.45
CA LYS A 388 -15.54 -0.75 24.97
C LYS A 388 -15.69 -0.59 26.48
N ASN A 389 -16.92 -0.64 26.99
CA ASN A 389 -17.19 -0.61 28.43
C ASN A 389 -16.61 -1.84 29.14
N LEU A 390 -16.81 -3.04 28.58
CA LEU A 390 -16.26 -4.28 29.12
C LEU A 390 -14.73 -4.22 29.20
N TRP A 391 -14.07 -3.79 28.12
CA TRP A 391 -12.62 -3.61 28.08
C TRP A 391 -12.16 -2.62 29.15
N HIS A 392 -12.80 -1.46 29.26
CA HIS A 392 -12.45 -0.48 30.29
C HIS A 392 -12.54 -1.08 31.70
N SER A 393 -13.63 -1.79 32.02
CA SER A 393 -13.80 -2.45 33.31
C SER A 393 -12.77 -3.57 33.54
N LEU A 394 -12.44 -4.38 32.53
CA LEU A 394 -11.42 -5.43 32.61
C LEU A 394 -10.02 -4.84 32.85
N SER A 395 -9.65 -3.81 32.09
CA SER A 395 -8.39 -3.09 32.25
C SER A 395 -8.28 -2.45 33.64
N GLN A 396 -9.37 -1.90 34.16
CA GLN A 396 -9.42 -1.37 35.53
C GLN A 396 -9.34 -2.46 36.59
N LEU A 397 -10.03 -3.59 36.42
CA LEU A 397 -9.92 -4.75 37.32
C LEU A 397 -8.48 -5.26 37.40
N HIS A 398 -7.80 -5.33 36.26
CA HIS A 398 -6.37 -5.66 36.20
C HIS A 398 -5.53 -4.58 36.90
N ALA A 399 -5.74 -3.29 36.60
CA ALA A 399 -4.97 -2.19 37.21
C ALA A 399 -5.13 -2.11 38.73
N ILE A 400 -6.35 -2.34 39.24
CA ILE A 400 -6.67 -2.38 40.68
C ILE A 400 -6.25 -3.71 41.31
N GLY A 401 -5.77 -4.67 40.53
CA GLY A 401 -5.11 -5.85 41.08
C GLY A 401 -6.03 -7.01 41.41
N HIS A 402 -7.17 -7.17 40.73
CA HIS A 402 -8.06 -8.31 40.98
C HIS A 402 -7.36 -9.62 40.61
N PHE A 403 -7.36 -10.60 41.52
CA PHE A 403 -6.61 -11.86 41.36
C PHE A 403 -7.07 -12.69 40.15
N ASP A 404 -8.39 -12.81 39.93
CA ASP A 404 -8.94 -13.57 38.80
C ASP A 404 -8.77 -12.89 37.42
N PHE A 405 -8.41 -11.61 37.39
CA PHE A 405 -8.24 -10.82 36.15
C PHE A 405 -6.79 -10.40 35.93
N ARG A 406 -5.84 -11.12 36.55
CA ARG A 406 -4.41 -10.97 36.25
C ARG A 406 -4.15 -11.23 34.75
N THR A 407 -4.81 -12.23 34.20
CA THR A 407 -4.89 -12.46 32.76
C THR A 407 -6.36 -12.62 32.38
N PHE A 408 -6.77 -12.03 31.26
CA PHE A 408 -8.12 -12.17 30.74
C PHE A 408 -8.08 -12.33 29.23
N SER A 409 -9.01 -13.14 28.71
CA SER A 409 -9.26 -13.31 27.29
C SER A 409 -10.75 -13.57 27.09
N TYR A 410 -11.42 -12.62 26.46
CA TYR A 410 -12.82 -12.72 26.10
C TYR A 410 -12.96 -12.67 24.58
N GLU A 411 -13.79 -13.57 24.05
CA GLU A 411 -14.08 -13.66 22.62
C GLU A 411 -15.59 -13.62 22.39
N PHE A 412 -16.04 -12.72 21.51
CA PHE A 412 -17.45 -12.60 21.13
C PHE A 412 -17.58 -12.55 19.60
N PRO A 413 -18.21 -13.55 18.96
CA PRO A 413 -18.59 -13.43 17.56
C PRO A 413 -19.43 -12.16 17.34
N ILE A 414 -19.22 -11.44 16.24
CA ILE A 414 -20.02 -10.25 15.89
C ILE A 414 -21.52 -10.60 15.76
N ALA A 415 -21.82 -11.85 15.38
CA ALA A 415 -23.17 -12.39 15.30
C ALA A 415 -23.85 -12.61 16.66
N THR A 416 -23.11 -12.52 17.78
CA THR A 416 -23.63 -12.67 19.16
C THR A 416 -24.64 -11.58 19.47
N ASP A 417 -25.67 -11.91 20.25
CA ASP A 417 -26.66 -10.94 20.65
C ASP A 417 -26.06 -9.84 21.54
N GLU A 418 -26.52 -8.61 21.35
CA GLU A 418 -26.01 -7.45 22.11
C GLU A 418 -26.26 -7.63 23.61
N GLU A 419 -27.41 -8.20 23.98
CA GLU A 419 -27.81 -8.41 25.37
C GLU A 419 -26.87 -9.36 26.12
N GLU A 420 -26.23 -10.31 25.44
CA GLU A 420 -25.24 -11.19 26.07
C GLU A 420 -23.96 -10.43 26.43
N VAL A 421 -23.44 -9.64 25.48
CA VAL A 421 -22.27 -8.78 25.70
C VAL A 421 -22.57 -7.75 26.81
N ARG A 422 -23.76 -7.14 26.78
CA ARG A 422 -24.24 -6.20 27.79
C ARG A 422 -24.29 -6.80 29.18
N LYS A 423 -24.86 -8.01 29.35
CA LYS A 423 -24.93 -8.69 30.65
C LYS A 423 -23.54 -8.92 31.24
N ILE A 424 -22.58 -9.31 30.41
CA ILE A 424 -21.19 -9.54 30.83
C ILE A 424 -20.54 -8.20 31.21
N ALA A 425 -20.68 -7.15 30.37
CA ALA A 425 -20.15 -5.82 30.66
C ALA A 425 -20.66 -5.25 31.99
N ILE A 426 -21.98 -5.32 32.24
CA ILE A 426 -22.58 -4.85 33.50
C ILE A 426 -22.09 -5.68 34.69
N LYS A 427 -22.02 -7.01 34.55
CA LYS A 427 -21.50 -7.88 35.62
C LYS A 427 -20.06 -7.52 35.98
N THR A 428 -19.20 -7.29 34.98
CA THR A 428 -17.79 -6.89 35.19
C THR A 428 -17.69 -5.50 35.83
N SER A 429 -18.53 -4.54 35.42
CA SER A 429 -18.58 -3.21 36.03
C SER A 429 -19.00 -3.27 37.50
N ASN A 430 -20.05 -4.03 37.83
CA ASN A 430 -20.50 -4.19 39.22
C ASN A 430 -19.42 -4.86 40.09
N LEU A 431 -18.72 -5.86 39.53
CA LEU A 431 -17.61 -6.52 40.21
C LEU A 431 -16.45 -5.56 40.48
N LEU A 432 -16.17 -4.64 39.54
CA LEU A 432 -15.15 -3.60 39.72
C LEU A 432 -15.50 -2.67 40.89
N ASP A 433 -16.72 -2.15 40.93
CA ASP A 433 -17.18 -1.25 42.00
C ASP A 433 -17.13 -1.94 43.37
N GLU A 434 -17.60 -3.20 43.42
CA GLU A 434 -17.54 -4.01 44.63
C GLU A 434 -16.08 -4.26 45.06
N TRP A 435 -15.21 -4.66 44.13
CA TRP A 435 -13.80 -4.93 44.40
C TRP A 435 -13.07 -3.69 44.94
N MET A 436 -13.29 -2.51 44.35
CA MET A 436 -12.69 -1.27 44.83
C MET A 436 -13.07 -0.98 46.29
N LEU A 437 -14.35 -1.13 46.63
CA LEU A 437 -14.84 -0.91 47.99
C LEU A 437 -14.26 -1.95 48.98
N GLN A 438 -14.16 -3.21 48.57
CA GLN A 438 -13.55 -4.25 49.42
C GLN A 438 -12.06 -4.01 49.61
N VAL A 439 -11.30 -3.70 48.56
CA VAL A 439 -9.85 -3.41 48.67
C VAL A 439 -9.61 -2.24 49.62
N GLN A 440 -10.41 -1.18 49.51
CA GLN A 440 -10.33 -0.04 50.41
C GLN A 440 -10.57 -0.48 51.87
N LYS A 441 -11.67 -1.19 52.13
CA LYS A 441 -12.02 -1.67 53.47
C LYS A 441 -10.95 -2.59 54.07
N VAL A 442 -10.38 -3.51 53.29
CA VAL A 442 -9.33 -4.41 53.78
C VAL A 442 -8.05 -3.64 54.09
N ARG A 443 -7.68 -2.66 53.27
CA ARG A 443 -6.52 -1.78 53.49
C ARG A 443 -6.67 -0.90 54.73
N GLU A 444 -7.87 -0.40 55.01
CA GLU A 444 -8.19 0.34 56.24
C GLU A 444 -8.02 -0.54 57.50
N GLN A 445 -8.37 -1.83 57.39
CA GLN A 445 -8.30 -2.78 58.52
C GLN A 445 -6.89 -3.36 58.75
N ASN A 446 -6.00 -3.30 57.75
CA ASN A 446 -4.71 -3.99 57.78
C ASN A 446 -3.58 -3.02 57.46
N TYR A 447 -2.96 -2.46 58.50
CA TYR A 447 -1.88 -1.48 58.39
C TYR A 447 -0.74 -1.93 57.47
N PHE A 448 -0.19 -3.14 57.69
CA PHE A 448 0.95 -3.65 56.95
C PHE A 448 0.66 -3.89 55.45
N LEU A 449 -0.60 -4.05 55.07
CA LEU A 449 -0.98 -4.23 53.66
C LEU A 449 -0.71 -2.95 52.83
N ASN A 450 -0.67 -1.79 53.49
CA ASN A 450 -0.51 -0.49 52.83
C ASN A 450 0.92 -0.21 52.33
N PHE A 451 1.92 -0.96 52.79
CA PHE A 451 3.28 -0.89 52.24
C PHE A 451 3.38 -1.54 50.85
N PHE A 452 2.41 -2.37 50.48
CA PHE A 452 2.46 -3.17 49.26
C PHE A 452 1.40 -2.75 48.24
N GLY A 453 1.85 -2.31 47.06
CA GLY A 453 1.01 -2.23 45.86
C GLY A 453 0.49 -3.61 45.41
N MET A 454 -0.56 -3.63 44.59
CA MET A 454 -1.24 -4.88 44.20
C MET A 454 -0.35 -5.82 43.36
N ARG A 455 0.61 -5.28 42.59
CA ARG A 455 1.62 -6.08 41.88
C ARG A 455 2.47 -6.93 42.85
N HIS A 456 2.84 -6.39 44.01
CA HIS A 456 3.55 -7.14 45.05
C HIS A 456 2.66 -8.23 45.65
N LEU A 457 1.36 -7.97 45.80
CA LEU A 457 0.41 -8.98 46.28
C LEU A 457 0.22 -10.12 45.26
N TRP A 458 0.14 -9.82 43.97
CA TRP A 458 0.13 -10.84 42.91
C TRP A 458 1.40 -11.67 42.87
N PHE A 459 2.56 -11.03 43.04
CA PHE A 459 3.83 -11.72 43.17
C PHE A 459 3.80 -12.67 44.38
N LEU A 460 3.42 -12.15 45.54
CA LEU A 460 3.32 -12.93 46.78
C LEU A 460 2.39 -14.14 46.62
N THR A 461 1.19 -13.98 46.05
CA THR A 461 0.29 -15.10 45.80
C THR A 461 0.93 -16.13 44.87
N SER A 462 1.57 -15.69 43.79
CA SER A 462 2.19 -16.61 42.84
C SER A 462 3.36 -17.39 43.46
N VAL A 463 4.16 -16.77 44.33
CA VAL A 463 5.27 -17.46 45.03
C VAL A 463 4.74 -18.43 46.06
N LEU A 464 3.73 -18.03 46.85
CA LEU A 464 3.20 -18.84 47.94
C LEU A 464 2.30 -19.99 47.45
N ASP A 465 1.65 -19.84 46.29
CA ASP A 465 0.89 -20.91 45.65
C ASP A 465 1.74 -21.80 44.72
N GLU A 466 3.06 -21.51 44.60
CA GLU A 466 4.04 -22.20 43.76
C GLU A 466 3.74 -22.11 42.25
N GLU A 467 3.10 -21.03 41.82
CA GLU A 467 2.73 -20.78 40.42
C GLU A 467 3.80 -19.95 39.67
N THR A 468 4.89 -19.55 40.33
CA THR A 468 5.99 -18.79 39.72
C THR A 468 7.00 -19.66 38.97
N VAL A 469 7.40 -19.20 37.77
CA VAL A 469 8.48 -19.79 36.95
C VAL A 469 9.88 -19.30 37.37
N LEU A 470 9.95 -18.37 38.33
CA LEU A 470 11.20 -17.74 38.76
C LEU A 470 12.08 -18.71 39.56
N SER A 471 13.40 -18.55 39.44
CA SER A 471 14.36 -19.31 40.25
C SER A 471 14.25 -18.96 41.74
N GLU A 472 14.66 -19.87 42.63
CA GLU A 472 14.61 -19.63 44.08
C GLU A 472 15.39 -18.36 44.49
N ALA A 473 16.51 -18.06 43.80
CA ALA A 473 17.31 -16.87 44.04
C ALA A 473 16.59 -15.57 43.65
N ASP A 474 15.85 -15.58 42.54
CA ASP A 474 15.07 -14.41 42.09
C ASP A 474 13.85 -14.19 42.99
N GLN A 475 13.23 -15.27 43.48
CA GLN A 475 12.15 -15.18 44.45
C GLN A 475 12.63 -14.57 45.78
N GLU A 476 13.78 -15.01 46.28
CA GLU A 476 14.38 -14.43 47.50
C GLU A 476 14.73 -12.96 47.30
N HIS A 477 15.26 -12.57 46.13
CA HIS A 477 15.57 -11.18 45.81
C HIS A 477 14.33 -10.28 45.85
N GLU A 478 13.22 -10.69 45.24
CA GLU A 478 11.97 -9.91 45.26
C GLU A 478 11.32 -9.88 46.65
N LEU A 479 11.37 -10.98 47.42
CA LEU A 479 10.89 -10.98 48.81
C LEU A 479 11.76 -10.08 49.71
N ARG A 480 13.06 -10.00 49.46
CA ARG A 480 13.96 -9.03 50.10
C ARG A 480 13.60 -7.60 49.73
N ASN A 481 13.30 -7.33 48.47
CA ASN A 481 12.83 -6.01 48.01
C ASN A 481 11.52 -5.64 48.72
N MET A 482 10.57 -6.57 48.84
CA MET A 482 9.35 -6.37 49.61
C MET A 482 9.61 -6.04 51.09
N LEU A 483 10.49 -6.79 51.77
CA LEU A 483 10.85 -6.51 53.16
C LEU A 483 11.54 -5.14 53.31
N SER A 484 12.34 -4.74 52.32
CA SER A 484 13.05 -3.45 52.32
C SER A 484 12.12 -2.23 52.29
N LEU A 485 10.90 -2.39 51.74
CA LEU A 485 9.85 -1.35 51.77
C LEU A 485 9.36 -1.05 53.19
N VAL A 486 9.50 -2.00 54.10
CA VAL A 486 9.08 -1.90 55.50
C VAL A 486 10.28 -1.56 56.39
N ASN A 487 11.38 -2.30 56.23
CA ASN A 487 12.63 -2.04 56.93
C ASN A 487 13.85 -2.58 56.15
N GLN A 488 14.70 -1.68 55.62
CA GLN A 488 15.89 -2.08 54.87
C GLN A 488 16.99 -2.72 55.74
N GLU A 489 17.03 -2.46 57.04
CA GLU A 489 18.05 -3.07 57.93
C GLU A 489 17.76 -4.55 58.13
N GLU A 490 16.50 -4.88 58.38
CA GLU A 490 16.01 -6.27 58.47
C GLU A 490 16.08 -6.97 57.11
N ALA A 491 15.84 -6.26 56.00
CA ALA A 491 16.03 -6.81 54.66
C ALA A 491 17.51 -7.08 54.31
N ALA A 492 18.47 -6.37 54.92
CA ALA A 492 19.90 -6.62 54.76
C ALA A 492 20.38 -7.81 55.60
N ASN A 493 19.68 -8.13 56.69
CA ASN A 493 19.99 -9.27 57.56
C ASN A 493 19.47 -10.60 56.97
N PRO A 494 20.34 -11.56 56.60
CA PRO A 494 19.90 -12.83 56.01
C PRO A 494 19.06 -13.69 56.98
N GLU A 495 19.31 -13.62 58.29
CA GLU A 495 18.55 -14.41 59.28
C GLU A 495 17.11 -13.88 59.42
N ALA A 496 16.96 -12.56 59.44
CA ALA A 496 15.65 -11.91 59.52
C ALA A 496 14.82 -12.10 58.24
N LEU A 497 15.47 -12.05 57.07
CA LEU A 497 14.82 -12.37 55.79
C LEU A 497 14.31 -13.82 55.77
N GLN A 498 15.12 -14.76 56.24
CA GLN A 498 14.72 -16.17 56.30
C GLN A 498 13.54 -16.38 57.25
N GLU A 499 13.56 -15.73 58.43
CA GLU A 499 12.46 -15.79 59.39
C GLU A 499 11.16 -15.16 58.84
N PHE A 500 11.27 -14.06 58.08
CA PHE A 500 10.16 -13.44 57.36
C PHE A 500 9.53 -14.39 56.34
N ILE A 501 10.36 -15.05 55.52
CA ILE A 501 9.90 -16.02 54.51
C ILE A 501 9.22 -17.24 55.18
N GLU A 502 9.79 -17.76 56.27
CA GLU A 502 9.22 -18.90 57.00
C GLU A 502 7.86 -18.56 57.64
N ARG A 503 7.71 -17.34 58.20
CA ARG A 503 6.43 -16.87 58.74
C ARG A 503 5.37 -16.63 57.66
N LEU A 504 5.77 -16.08 56.51
CA LEU A 504 4.88 -15.94 55.36
C LEU A 504 4.37 -17.31 54.89
N ARG A 505 5.27 -18.28 54.69
CA ARG A 505 4.91 -19.64 54.26
C ARG A 505 4.10 -20.38 55.33
N GLY A 506 4.45 -20.23 56.61
CA GLY A 506 3.76 -20.88 57.72
C GLY A 506 2.34 -20.36 57.96
N SER A 507 2.05 -19.12 57.58
CA SER A 507 0.71 -18.52 57.65
C SER A 507 -0.13 -18.73 56.38
N TRP A 508 0.48 -19.20 55.28
CA TRP A 508 -0.20 -19.48 54.02
C TRP A 508 -0.79 -20.90 54.00
N LYS A 509 -2.12 -21.02 53.85
CA LYS A 509 -2.80 -22.32 53.73
C LYS A 509 -3.38 -22.49 52.35
N LYS A 510 -2.74 -23.28 51.47
CA LYS A 510 -3.19 -23.53 50.10
C LYS A 510 -4.63 -24.07 50.06
N SER A 511 -5.54 -23.34 49.41
CA SER A 511 -6.93 -23.74 49.20
C SER A 511 -7.52 -22.98 48.02
N SER A 512 -8.57 -23.52 47.39
CA SER A 512 -9.36 -22.75 46.42
C SER A 512 -10.05 -21.62 47.18
N ARG A 513 -9.88 -20.38 46.70
CA ARG A 513 -10.30 -19.15 47.36
C ARG A 513 -10.82 -18.17 46.34
N THR A 514 -11.79 -17.36 46.73
CA THR A 514 -12.22 -16.18 45.97
C THR A 514 -11.16 -15.08 46.01
N ALA A 515 -11.20 -14.12 45.08
CA ALA A 515 -10.27 -12.99 45.07
C ALA A 515 -10.24 -12.21 46.41
N LEU A 516 -11.41 -12.05 47.06
CA LEU A 516 -11.51 -11.38 48.35
C LEU A 516 -10.87 -12.18 49.49
N GLU A 517 -11.10 -13.50 49.52
CA GLU A 517 -10.46 -14.39 50.50
C GLU A 517 -8.93 -14.41 50.31
N THR A 518 -8.45 -14.35 49.07
CA THR A 518 -7.02 -14.23 48.77
C THR A 518 -6.45 -12.91 49.29
N LEU A 519 -7.15 -11.78 49.12
CA LEU A 519 -6.72 -10.49 49.68
C LEU A 519 -6.62 -10.53 51.20
N HIS A 520 -7.63 -11.09 51.88
CA HIS A 520 -7.63 -11.25 53.33
C HIS A 520 -6.52 -12.19 53.82
N LEU A 521 -6.23 -13.25 53.08
CA LEU A 521 -5.13 -14.15 53.42
C LEU A 521 -3.77 -13.46 53.24
N CYS A 522 -3.57 -12.69 52.16
CA CYS A 522 -2.39 -11.86 52.00
C CYS A 522 -2.24 -10.91 53.20
N ALA A 523 -3.31 -10.21 53.59
CA ALA A 523 -3.29 -9.31 54.74
C ALA A 523 -2.89 -10.02 56.04
N THR A 524 -3.44 -11.22 56.28
CA THR A 524 -3.15 -12.04 57.47
C THR A 524 -1.71 -12.53 57.47
N ALA A 525 -1.22 -13.04 56.33
CA ALA A 525 0.12 -13.57 56.20
C ALA A 525 1.19 -12.48 56.33
N ILE A 526 0.98 -11.34 55.64
CA ILE A 526 1.84 -10.15 55.74
C ILE A 526 1.88 -9.63 57.19
N THR A 527 0.72 -9.54 57.84
CA THR A 527 0.65 -9.09 59.23
C THR A 527 1.40 -10.04 60.16
N ALA A 528 1.22 -11.35 60.02
CA ALA A 528 1.91 -12.34 60.84
C ALA A 528 3.44 -12.30 60.64
N ALA A 529 3.90 -12.06 59.40
CA ALA A 529 5.31 -12.00 59.08
C ALA A 529 5.98 -10.68 59.51
N LEU A 530 5.26 -9.55 59.48
CA LEU A 530 5.81 -8.22 59.77
C LEU A 530 5.54 -7.67 61.17
N THR A 531 4.59 -8.23 61.93
CA THR A 531 4.38 -7.88 63.35
C THR A 531 5.67 -7.90 64.20
N PRO A 532 6.58 -8.89 64.04
CA PRO A 532 7.84 -8.91 64.80
C PRO A 532 8.94 -7.99 64.23
N VAL A 533 8.75 -7.43 63.03
CA VAL A 533 9.69 -6.52 62.38
C VAL A 533 9.46 -5.11 62.94
N GLY A 534 10.47 -4.53 63.60
CA GLY A 534 10.37 -3.18 64.15
C GLY A 534 10.14 -2.14 63.05
N PHE A 535 9.21 -1.20 63.29
CA PHE A 535 8.94 -0.10 62.37
C PHE A 535 10.10 0.89 62.33
N ARG A 536 10.29 1.54 61.18
CA ARG A 536 11.13 2.73 61.10
C ARG A 536 10.36 3.93 61.63
N CYS A 537 10.82 4.48 62.74
CA CYS A 537 10.41 5.79 63.23
C CYS A 537 11.51 6.80 62.88
N ARG A 538 11.12 7.99 62.42
CA ARG A 538 12.06 9.11 62.35
C ARG A 538 12.23 9.67 63.77
N GLU A 539 13.46 9.76 64.25
CA GLU A 539 13.75 10.62 65.40
C GLU A 539 13.76 12.07 64.91
N ILE A 540 12.67 12.82 65.16
CA ILE A 540 12.73 14.28 65.06
C ILE A 540 13.39 14.79 66.34
N LYS A 541 14.68 15.15 66.24
CA LYS A 541 15.31 16.01 67.23
C LYS A 541 14.87 17.43 66.95
N ILE A 542 13.84 17.91 67.66
CA ILE A 542 13.49 19.32 67.66
C ILE A 542 14.58 20.04 68.47
N ASP A 543 15.57 20.58 67.76
CA ASP A 543 16.50 21.53 68.36
C ASP A 543 15.82 22.90 68.40
N GLU A 544 15.32 23.31 69.56
CA GLU A 544 14.59 24.58 69.76
C GLU A 544 15.42 25.83 69.41
N SER A 545 16.71 25.67 69.11
CA SER A 545 17.66 26.75 68.86
C SER A 545 17.98 27.00 67.37
N GLN A 546 17.47 26.20 66.43
CA GLN A 546 17.65 26.43 64.99
C GLN A 546 16.33 26.86 64.31
N PRO A 547 16.36 27.84 63.38
CA PRO A 547 15.22 28.10 62.52
C PRO A 547 14.94 26.82 61.72
N VAL A 548 13.72 26.31 61.81
CA VAL A 548 13.27 25.15 61.03
C VAL A 548 13.35 25.55 59.55
N ASP A 549 14.40 25.11 58.86
CA ASP A 549 14.36 25.00 57.40
C ASP A 549 13.25 24.01 57.09
N LEU A 550 12.05 24.52 56.79
CA LEU A 550 10.91 23.70 56.41
C LEU A 550 11.34 22.88 55.18
N PRO A 551 11.43 21.54 55.30
CA PRO A 551 11.67 20.74 54.11
C PRO A 551 10.45 20.91 53.21
N VAL A 552 10.70 20.90 51.90
CA VAL A 552 9.74 20.89 50.79
C VAL A 552 8.28 20.71 51.23
N VAL A 553 7.49 21.79 51.13
CA VAL A 553 6.06 21.77 51.44
C VAL A 553 5.35 20.84 50.45
N THR A 554 4.96 19.66 50.90
CA THR A 554 4.14 18.73 50.10
C THR A 554 2.68 19.11 50.27
N ILE A 555 2.06 19.64 49.22
CA ILE A 555 0.64 19.96 49.21
C ILE A 555 -0.14 18.67 48.99
N ILE A 556 -0.94 18.27 49.98
CA ILE A 556 -1.85 17.12 49.89
C ILE A 556 -3.25 17.65 49.54
N CYS A 557 -3.71 17.37 48.32
CA CYS A 557 -5.08 17.65 47.90
C CYS A 557 -5.96 16.43 48.20
N ALA A 558 -6.90 16.57 49.13
CA ALA A 558 -7.88 15.54 49.47
C ALA A 558 -9.28 15.97 49.00
N GLU A 559 -10.08 15.03 48.51
CA GLU A 559 -11.47 15.28 48.08
C GLU A 559 -12.41 15.64 49.24
N SER A 560 -12.04 15.30 50.48
CA SER A 560 -12.78 15.65 51.70
C SER A 560 -11.83 15.79 52.91
N PRO A 561 -12.22 16.59 53.95
CA PRO A 561 -11.39 16.81 55.14
C PRO A 561 -11.06 15.53 55.91
N ASP A 562 -11.98 14.56 55.92
CA ASP A 562 -11.84 13.31 56.66
C ASP A 562 -10.73 12.40 56.09
N ARG A 563 -10.39 12.58 54.81
CA ARG A 563 -9.34 11.80 54.11
C ARG A 563 -7.94 12.38 54.23
N ILE A 564 -7.78 13.58 54.83
CA ILE A 564 -6.48 14.24 54.96
C ILE A 564 -5.50 13.38 55.75
N TYR A 565 -5.97 12.79 56.86
CA TYR A 565 -5.16 11.90 57.69
C TYR A 565 -4.75 10.63 56.95
N ASP A 566 -5.65 10.05 56.14
CA ASP A 566 -5.35 8.87 55.32
C ASP A 566 -4.27 9.18 54.28
N HIS A 567 -4.30 10.36 53.67
CA HIS A 567 -3.26 10.79 52.73
C HIS A 567 -1.91 11.04 53.42
N ILE A 568 -1.92 11.62 54.63
CA ILE A 568 -0.70 11.80 55.44
C ILE A 568 -0.12 10.43 55.81
N ILE A 569 -0.93 9.51 56.35
CA ILE A 569 -0.50 8.16 56.70
C ILE A 569 0.01 7.41 55.47
N SER A 570 -0.70 7.50 54.33
CA SER A 570 -0.26 6.91 53.06
C SER A 570 1.09 7.47 52.60
N ALA A 571 1.35 8.78 52.79
CA ALA A 571 2.63 9.39 52.47
C ALA A 571 3.77 8.86 53.36
N TYR A 572 3.54 8.70 54.67
CA TYR A 572 4.52 8.08 55.59
C TYR A 572 4.79 6.61 55.23
N VAL A 573 3.73 5.83 54.99
CA VAL A 573 3.78 4.41 54.64
C VAL A 573 4.50 4.19 53.30
N ARG A 574 4.29 5.04 52.28
CA ARG A 574 5.00 4.97 50.99
C ARG A 574 6.51 5.14 51.10
N VAL A 575 6.98 5.83 52.13
CA VAL A 575 8.42 6.05 52.40
C VAL A 575 8.94 5.06 53.46
N GLY A 576 8.10 4.12 53.91
CA GLY A 576 8.50 3.08 54.86
C GLY A 576 8.54 3.55 56.32
N TYR A 577 7.88 4.66 56.67
CA TYR A 577 7.87 5.22 58.03
C TYR A 577 6.49 5.09 58.68
N ALA A 578 6.47 4.94 60.01
CA ALA A 578 5.28 5.17 60.80
C ALA A 578 5.06 6.69 60.99
N PRO A 579 3.81 7.18 61.05
CA PRO A 579 3.53 8.57 61.44
C PRO A 579 4.15 8.87 62.80
N GLU A 580 4.82 10.01 62.93
CA GLU A 580 5.35 10.49 64.22
C GLU A 580 4.15 10.84 65.14
N HIS A 581 4.25 10.51 66.43
CA HIS A 581 3.22 10.81 67.42
C HIS A 581 3.20 12.28 67.86
#